data_AF-A0A7S4T8J2-F1
#
_entry.id   AF-A0A7S4T8J2-F1
#
_cell.length_a   1.000
_cell.length_b   1.000
_cell.length_c   1.000
_cell.angle_alpha   90.00
_cell.angle_beta   90.00
_cell.angle_gamma   90.00
#
_symmetry.space_group_name_H-M   'P 1'
#
loop_
_entity.id
_entity.type
_entity.pdbx_description
1 polymer ?
#
loop_
_entity_poly.entity_id
_entity_poly.type
_entity_poly.pdbx_seq_one_letter_code
_entity_poly.pdbx_strand_id
1 'polypeptide(L)'
;MSFYRALSKTLIKNYAAQRAVIPWYQQEGQQLSQFEQWVKDTLYPTWFKFVKGPYERYQYEHTVADLRAYGLMFDDAHNNNEPIVERAIELLPHDLAVGRYRRMMRAFEMNTKKTHLPVEEQNYDPMVPYLAPFIEEAKFQMQEEQELLNFHPWDRRLYSGPTTGFGETTPNSTFSCW
;
A
#
# COMPACT_ATOMS: atom_id res chain seq x y z
N MET A 1 -30.25 -35.31 0.04
CA MET A 1 -29.30 -34.18 0.19
C MET A 1 -29.74 -33.37 1.41
N SER A 2 -28.86 -33.13 2.38
CA SER A 2 -29.18 -32.29 3.55
C SER A 2 -29.33 -30.82 3.14
N PHE A 3 -30.31 -30.11 3.72
CA PHE A 3 -30.57 -28.68 3.51
C PHE A 3 -29.29 -27.84 3.65
N TYR A 4 -28.49 -28.12 4.68
CA TYR A 4 -27.22 -27.43 4.92
C TYR A 4 -26.22 -27.57 3.77
N ARG A 5 -26.21 -28.72 3.09
CA ARG A 5 -25.32 -28.97 1.94
C ARG A 5 -25.82 -28.27 0.68
N ALA A 6 -27.14 -28.13 0.53
CA ALA A 6 -27.72 -27.37 -0.57
C ALA A 6 -27.48 -25.86 -0.37
N LEU A 7 -27.72 -25.36 0.84
CA LEU A 7 -27.53 -23.96 1.23
C LEU A 7 -26.05 -23.55 1.18
N SER A 8 -25.13 -24.38 1.66
CA SER A 8 -23.70 -24.08 1.54
C SER A 8 -23.26 -24.06 0.08
N LYS A 9 -23.75 -24.98 -0.75
CA LYS A 9 -23.42 -25.02 -2.18
C LYS A 9 -23.97 -23.82 -2.93
N THR A 10 -25.16 -23.30 -2.60
CA THR A 10 -25.70 -22.09 -3.21
C THR A 10 -24.96 -20.84 -2.72
N LEU A 11 -24.65 -20.73 -1.42
CA LEU A 11 -23.84 -19.63 -0.89
C LEU A 11 -22.45 -19.59 -1.52
N ILE A 12 -21.75 -20.73 -1.60
CA ILE A 12 -20.42 -20.81 -2.23
C ILE A 12 -20.50 -20.47 -3.72
N LYS A 13 -21.53 -20.94 -4.44
CA LYS A 13 -21.69 -20.63 -5.87
C LYS A 13 -21.96 -19.14 -6.11
N ASN A 14 -22.79 -18.52 -5.28
CA ASN A 14 -23.06 -17.08 -5.37
C ASN A 14 -21.83 -16.25 -4.97
N TYR A 15 -21.12 -16.67 -3.92
CA TYR A 15 -19.88 -16.04 -3.49
C TYR A 15 -18.80 -16.14 -4.58
N ALA A 16 -18.62 -17.31 -5.19
CA ALA A 16 -17.66 -17.51 -6.27
C ALA A 16 -18.02 -16.72 -7.54
N ALA A 17 -19.30 -16.56 -7.86
CA ALA A 17 -19.75 -15.75 -8.99
C ALA A 17 -19.47 -14.25 -8.80
N GLN A 18 -19.57 -13.75 -7.57
CA GLN A 18 -19.17 -12.38 -7.22
C GLN A 18 -17.65 -12.19 -7.18
N ARG A 19 -16.90 -13.30 -7.06
CA ARG A 19 -15.45 -13.34 -6.89
C ARG A 19 -14.69 -13.72 -8.17
N ALA A 20 -15.34 -13.68 -9.33
CA ALA A 20 -14.58 -13.53 -10.57
C ALA A 20 -13.69 -12.31 -10.35
N VAL A 21 -12.37 -12.51 -10.31
CA VAL A 21 -11.39 -11.46 -10.00
C VAL A 21 -11.48 -10.47 -11.16
N ILE A 22 -12.35 -9.47 -11.01
CA ILE A 22 -12.43 -8.36 -11.93
C ILE A 22 -11.07 -7.66 -11.79
N PRO A 23 -10.27 -7.57 -12.87
CA PRO A 23 -9.02 -6.83 -12.86
C PRO A 23 -9.26 -5.45 -12.23
N TRP A 24 -8.31 -4.94 -11.46
CA TRP A 24 -8.48 -3.68 -10.71
C TRP A 24 -8.92 -2.49 -11.59
N TYR A 25 -8.61 -2.51 -12.89
CA TYR A 25 -9.02 -1.51 -13.89
C TYR A 25 -10.40 -1.76 -14.52
N GLN A 26 -10.97 -2.95 -14.38
CA GLN A 26 -12.33 -3.31 -14.82
C GLN A 26 -13.37 -3.20 -13.70
N GLN A 27 -12.95 -2.80 -12.50
CA GLN A 27 -13.89 -2.48 -11.43
C GLN A 27 -14.61 -1.20 -11.85
N GLU A 28 -15.73 -1.34 -12.56
CA GLU A 28 -16.71 -0.27 -12.68
C GLU A 28 -16.97 0.23 -11.25
N GLY A 29 -16.63 1.49 -10.98
CA GLY A 29 -16.69 2.04 -9.64
C GLY A 29 -18.01 1.67 -8.99
N GLN A 30 -17.95 1.09 -7.78
CA GLN A 30 -19.12 0.56 -7.08
C GLN A 30 -20.30 1.53 -7.25
N GLN A 31 -21.40 1.03 -7.83
CA GLN A 31 -22.59 1.85 -8.03
C GLN A 31 -23.12 2.26 -6.65
N LEU A 32 -22.85 3.52 -6.28
CA LEU A 32 -23.25 4.11 -5.01
C LEU A 32 -24.78 4.12 -4.91
N SER A 33 -25.31 3.81 -3.74
CA SER A 33 -26.73 3.98 -3.42
C SER A 33 -27.16 5.43 -3.61
N GLN A 34 -28.44 5.70 -3.91
CA GLN A 34 -28.95 7.08 -4.07
C GLN A 34 -28.66 7.96 -2.84
N PHE A 35 -28.70 7.37 -1.65
CA PHE A 35 -28.34 8.08 -0.42
C PHE A 35 -26.84 8.41 -0.36
N GLU A 36 -25.98 7.47 -0.73
CA GLU A 36 -24.53 7.68 -0.75
C GLU A 36 -24.13 8.73 -1.78
N GLN A 37 -24.79 8.75 -2.94
CA GLN A 37 -24.65 9.82 -3.94
C GLN A 37 -25.06 11.18 -3.36
N TRP A 38 -26.20 11.26 -2.67
CA TRP A 38 -26.63 12.51 -2.03
C TRP A 38 -25.65 13.01 -0.96
N VAL A 39 -25.12 12.12 -0.12
CA VAL A 39 -24.10 12.46 0.89
C VAL A 39 -22.83 12.98 0.20
N LYS A 40 -22.38 12.31 -0.86
CA LYS A 40 -21.20 12.69 -1.65
C LYS A 40 -21.35 14.05 -2.31
N ASP A 41 -22.54 14.37 -2.80
CA ASP A 41 -22.75 15.63 -3.53
C ASP A 41 -23.04 16.81 -2.59
N THR A 42 -23.72 16.56 -1.47
CA THR A 42 -24.22 17.63 -0.58
C THR A 42 -23.36 17.83 0.67
N LEU A 43 -23.08 16.75 1.39
CA LEU A 43 -22.41 16.81 2.70
C LEU A 43 -20.89 16.75 2.56
N TYR A 44 -20.37 15.90 1.67
CA TYR A 44 -18.93 15.72 1.52
C TYR A 44 -18.18 17.00 1.15
N PRO A 45 -18.66 17.90 0.27
CA PRO A 45 -17.89 19.12 -0.07
C PRO A 45 -17.72 20.06 1.11
N THR A 46 -18.75 20.19 1.96
CA THR A 46 -18.68 21.04 3.17
C THR A 46 -17.78 20.41 4.22
N TRP A 47 -17.94 19.12 4.47
CA TRP A 47 -17.05 18.36 5.35
C TRP A 47 -15.60 18.39 4.87
N PHE A 48 -15.36 18.26 3.56
CA PHE A 48 -14.04 18.35 2.95
C PHE A 48 -13.41 19.71 3.19
N LYS A 49 -14.16 20.79 2.94
CA LYS A 49 -13.66 22.15 3.11
C LYS A 49 -13.26 22.46 4.56
N PHE A 50 -14.06 22.02 5.54
CA PHE A 50 -13.89 22.46 6.92
C PHE A 50 -13.15 21.47 7.83
N VAL A 51 -13.15 20.18 7.49
CA VAL A 51 -12.57 19.13 8.36
C VAL A 51 -11.48 18.38 7.62
N LYS A 52 -11.80 17.67 6.54
CA LYS A 52 -10.86 16.76 5.88
C LYS A 52 -9.69 17.50 5.23
N GLY A 53 -9.94 18.56 4.48
CA GLY A 53 -8.88 19.34 3.81
C GLY A 53 -7.87 19.97 4.78
N PRO A 54 -8.30 20.70 5.83
CA PRO A 54 -7.38 21.21 6.85
C PRO A 54 -6.59 20.10 7.57
N TYR A 55 -7.25 18.97 7.87
CA TYR A 55 -6.61 17.83 8.51
C TYR A 55 -5.56 17.18 7.61
N GLU A 56 -5.87 16.91 6.34
CA GLU A 56 -4.93 16.36 5.35
C GLU A 56 -3.72 17.28 5.14
N ARG A 57 -3.93 18.59 5.10
CA ARG A 57 -2.84 19.56 5.02
C ARG A 57 -1.95 19.52 6.27
N TYR A 58 -2.54 19.47 7.46
CA TYR A 58 -1.77 19.32 8.70
C TYR A 58 -0.97 18.01 8.71
N GLN A 59 -1.61 16.90 8.32
CA GLN A 59 -0.97 15.60 8.24
C GLN A 59 0.18 15.60 7.25
N TYR A 60 0.02 16.23 6.08
CA TYR A 60 1.08 16.40 5.09
C TYR A 60 2.27 17.20 5.64
N GLU A 61 2.03 18.36 6.25
CA GLU A 61 3.13 19.17 6.81
C GLU A 61 3.85 18.45 7.96
N HIS A 62 3.11 17.70 8.79
CA HIS A 62 3.68 16.89 9.86
C HIS A 62 4.57 15.76 9.31
N THR A 63 4.09 15.01 8.30
CA THR A 63 4.90 13.94 7.70
C THR A 63 6.14 14.49 7.00
N VAL A 64 6.02 15.62 6.29
CA VAL A 64 7.17 16.31 5.68
C VAL A 64 8.19 16.73 6.75
N ALA A 65 7.74 17.31 7.86
CA ALA A 65 8.60 17.72 8.96
C ALA A 65 9.35 16.53 9.59
N ASP A 66 8.64 15.43 9.85
CA ASP A 66 9.24 14.21 10.40
C ASP A 66 10.28 13.59 9.46
N LEU A 67 9.95 13.49 8.17
CA LEU A 67 10.86 12.94 7.17
C LEU A 67 12.14 13.77 7.06
N ARG A 68 12.02 15.11 7.02
CA ARG A 68 13.15 16.05 7.04
C ARG A 68 14.01 15.88 8.29
N ALA A 69 13.38 15.77 9.46
CA ALA A 69 14.07 15.64 10.73
C ALA A 69 14.95 14.38 10.81
N TYR A 70 14.58 13.31 10.11
CA TYR A 70 15.35 12.06 10.05
C TYR A 70 16.20 11.88 8.78
N GLY A 71 16.12 12.78 7.79
CA GLY A 71 16.87 12.62 6.54
C GLY A 71 16.29 11.57 5.59
N LEU A 72 15.01 11.22 5.73
CA LEU A 72 14.30 10.22 4.92
C LEU A 72 13.54 10.84 3.75
N MET A 73 13.30 10.04 2.72
CA MET A 73 12.29 10.29 1.67
C MET A 73 11.03 9.48 1.96
N PHE A 74 9.87 9.93 1.48
CA PHE A 74 8.59 9.24 1.66
C PHE A 74 8.65 7.79 1.16
N ASP A 75 9.29 7.57 0.01
CA ASP A 75 9.46 6.25 -0.58
C ASP A 75 10.34 5.30 0.25
N ASP A 76 11.15 5.81 1.18
CA ASP A 76 11.96 4.98 2.08
C ASP A 76 11.09 4.28 3.15
N ALA A 77 9.87 4.77 3.40
CA ALA A 77 8.96 4.23 4.41
C ALA A 77 8.25 2.93 3.98
N HIS A 78 8.35 2.55 2.69
CA HIS A 78 7.74 1.31 2.20
C HIS A 78 8.35 0.07 2.87
N ASN A 79 7.51 -0.92 3.14
CA ASN A 79 7.94 -2.18 3.72
C ASN A 79 8.73 -3.00 2.69
N ASN A 80 10.02 -3.23 2.94
CA ASN A 80 10.88 -4.06 2.08
C ASN A 80 10.39 -5.52 1.98
N ASN A 81 9.58 -5.98 2.93
CA ASN A 81 9.00 -7.32 2.91
C ASN A 81 7.74 -7.38 2.04
N GLU A 82 7.28 -6.31 1.40
CA GLU A 82 6.25 -6.44 0.38
C GLU A 82 6.88 -6.95 -0.93
N PRO A 83 6.34 -8.00 -1.58
CA PRO A 83 6.95 -8.56 -2.80
C PRO A 83 7.01 -7.55 -3.95
N ILE A 84 6.06 -6.61 -3.99
CA ILE A 84 6.04 -5.52 -4.98
C ILE A 84 7.21 -4.57 -4.77
N VAL A 85 7.42 -4.16 -3.52
CA VAL A 85 8.50 -3.23 -3.15
C VAL A 85 9.85 -3.89 -3.26
N GLU A 86 9.98 -5.16 -2.85
CA GLU A 86 11.20 -5.95 -3.03
C GLU A 86 11.62 -5.97 -4.51
N ARG A 87 10.69 -6.32 -5.41
CA ARG A 87 10.96 -6.31 -6.85
C ARG A 87 11.27 -4.90 -7.38
N ALA A 88 10.57 -3.88 -6.91
CA ALA A 88 10.88 -2.50 -7.30
C ALA A 88 12.29 -2.08 -6.87
N ILE A 89 12.78 -2.56 -5.71
CA ILE A 89 14.15 -2.32 -5.24
C ILE A 89 15.16 -3.10 -6.10
N GLU A 90 14.83 -4.32 -6.55
CA GLU A 90 15.67 -5.09 -7.48
C GLU A 90 15.85 -4.39 -8.84
N LEU A 91 14.82 -3.68 -9.32
CA LEU A 91 14.84 -2.92 -10.58
C LEU A 91 15.57 -1.56 -10.45
N LEU A 92 15.74 -1.05 -9.23
CA LEU A 92 16.27 0.27 -8.97
C LEU A 92 17.76 0.37 -9.39
N PRO A 93 18.19 1.45 -10.06
CA PRO A 93 19.60 1.62 -10.41
C PRO A 93 20.46 1.72 -9.14
N HIS A 94 21.70 1.21 -9.25
CA HIS A 94 22.60 1.05 -8.11
C HIS A 94 22.80 2.34 -7.29
N ASP A 95 22.95 3.49 -7.97
CA ASP A 95 23.18 4.77 -7.29
C ASP A 95 22.01 5.18 -6.38
N LEU A 96 20.77 4.97 -6.85
CA LEU A 96 19.57 5.26 -6.05
C LEU A 96 19.42 4.26 -4.90
N ALA A 97 19.73 2.98 -5.14
CA ALA A 97 19.69 1.95 -4.10
C ALA A 97 20.69 2.23 -2.96
N VAL A 98 21.91 2.64 -3.31
CA VAL A 98 22.93 3.05 -2.32
C VAL A 98 22.51 4.33 -1.60
N GLY A 99 21.95 5.30 -2.32
CA GLY A 99 21.42 6.53 -1.72
C GLY A 99 20.34 6.25 -0.69
N ARG A 100 19.38 5.37 -1.03
CA ARG A 100 18.33 4.89 -0.13
C ARG A 100 18.90 4.24 1.12
N TYR A 101 19.81 3.28 0.97
CA TYR A 101 20.44 2.59 2.09
C TYR A 101 21.13 3.55 3.07
N ARG A 102 21.87 4.55 2.54
CA ARG A 102 22.53 5.57 3.37
C ARG A 102 21.54 6.42 4.17
N ARG A 103 20.42 6.83 3.56
CA ARG A 103 19.36 7.58 4.27
C ARG A 103 18.75 6.75 5.38
N MET A 104 18.41 5.49 5.12
CA MET A 104 17.85 4.58 6.12
C MET A 104 18.80 4.37 7.31
N MET A 105 20.10 4.17 7.06
CA MET A 105 21.10 4.02 8.12
C MET A 105 21.27 5.28 8.95
N ARG A 106 21.29 6.45 8.30
CA ARG A 106 21.31 7.75 8.99
C ARG A 106 20.08 7.94 9.87
N ALA A 107 18.89 7.65 9.35
CA ALA A 107 17.65 7.76 10.11
C ALA A 107 17.62 6.83 11.32
N PHE A 108 18.11 5.60 11.16
CA PHE A 108 18.29 4.66 12.26
C PHE A 108 19.24 5.18 13.34
N GLU A 109 20.36 5.78 12.95
CA GLU A 109 21.31 6.41 13.87
C GLU A 109 20.67 7.58 14.64
N MET A 110 19.97 8.49 13.93
CA MET A 110 19.26 9.62 14.54
C MET A 110 18.19 9.16 15.53
N ASN A 111 17.38 8.16 15.16
CA ASN A 111 16.38 7.58 16.04
C ASN A 111 17.00 6.88 17.26
N THR A 112 18.15 6.22 17.09
CA THR A 112 18.89 5.60 18.20
C THR A 112 19.39 6.65 19.19
N LYS A 113 19.90 7.78 18.68
CA LYS A 113 20.37 8.91 19.50
C LYS A 113 19.23 9.76 20.07
N LYS A 114 18.00 9.59 19.58
CA LYS A 114 16.86 10.46 19.90
C LYS A 114 17.15 11.93 19.59
N THR A 115 17.86 12.16 18.48
CA THR A 115 18.22 13.48 17.97
C THR A 115 17.72 13.64 16.54
N HIS A 116 17.66 14.88 16.07
CA HIS A 116 17.31 15.21 14.68
C HIS A 116 18.54 15.63 13.89
N LEU A 117 18.41 15.59 12.56
CA LEU A 117 19.43 16.08 11.64
C LEU A 117 19.63 17.60 11.81
N PRO A 118 20.83 18.16 11.62
CA PRO A 118 21.04 19.60 11.64
C PRO A 118 20.12 20.33 10.66
N VAL A 119 19.62 21.52 11.04
CA VAL A 119 18.63 22.28 10.26
C VAL A 119 19.09 22.57 8.83
N GLU A 120 20.40 22.76 8.62
CA GLU A 120 20.99 22.99 7.30
C GLU A 120 20.81 21.79 6.36
N GLU A 121 20.89 20.56 6.89
CA GLU A 121 20.72 19.32 6.12
C GLU A 121 19.24 18.95 5.91
N GLN A 122 18.31 19.58 6.64
CA GLN A 122 16.87 19.35 6.49
C GLN A 122 16.26 20.05 5.26
N ASN A 123 17.04 20.86 4.54
CA ASN A 123 16.58 21.64 3.40
C ASN A 123 16.51 20.80 2.12
N TYR A 124 15.55 19.88 2.06
CA TYR A 124 15.23 19.09 0.87
C TYR A 124 13.73 18.78 0.82
N ASP A 125 13.28 18.30 -0.35
CA ASP A 125 11.91 17.83 -0.53
C ASP A 125 11.84 16.30 -0.32
N PRO A 126 11.21 15.81 0.78
CA PRO A 126 11.10 14.37 1.03
C PRO A 126 10.02 13.69 0.19
N MET A 127 9.14 14.43 -0.49
CA MET A 127 7.99 13.88 -1.23
C MET A 127 8.28 13.55 -2.69
N VAL A 128 9.56 13.63 -3.12
CA VAL A 128 9.97 13.24 -4.47
C VAL A 128 9.82 11.72 -4.65
N PRO A 129 8.96 11.24 -5.56
CA PRO A 129 8.66 9.81 -5.69
C PRO A 129 9.68 9.13 -6.63
N TYR A 130 10.82 8.70 -6.08
CA TYR A 130 11.88 8.04 -6.86
C TYR A 130 11.63 6.55 -7.10
N LEU A 131 10.81 5.90 -6.27
CA LEU A 131 10.53 4.46 -6.30
C LEU A 131 9.21 4.16 -7.03
N ALA A 132 8.27 5.11 -7.06
CA ALA A 132 6.97 4.98 -7.72
C ALA A 132 7.02 4.41 -9.16
N PRO A 133 7.86 4.89 -10.09
CA PRO A 133 7.91 4.33 -11.46
C PRO A 133 8.32 2.85 -11.48
N PHE A 134 9.22 2.44 -10.58
CA PHE A 134 9.67 1.04 -10.48
C PHE A 134 8.62 0.15 -9.80
N ILE A 135 7.80 0.71 -8.90
CA ILE A 135 6.65 0.01 -8.31
C ILE A 135 5.59 -0.27 -9.39
N GLU A 136 5.31 0.70 -10.26
CA GLU A 136 4.38 0.51 -11.37
C GLU A 136 4.89 -0.57 -12.33
N GLU A 137 6.16 -0.53 -12.71
CA GLU A 137 6.78 -1.56 -13.54
C GLU A 137 6.71 -2.96 -12.87
N ALA A 138 7.04 -3.05 -11.59
CA ALA A 138 6.95 -4.30 -10.84
C ALA A 138 5.51 -4.86 -10.81
N LYS A 139 4.50 -4.00 -10.64
CA LYS A 139 3.08 -4.40 -10.70
C LYS A 139 2.71 -4.98 -12.06
N PHE A 140 3.17 -4.38 -13.16
CA PHE A 140 2.93 -4.91 -14.50
C PHE A 140 3.58 -6.28 -14.70
N GLN A 141 4.87 -6.43 -14.33
CA GLN A 141 5.58 -7.72 -14.45
C GLN A 141 4.90 -8.83 -13.65
N MET A 142 4.50 -8.56 -12.40
CA MET A 142 3.82 -9.57 -11.58
C MET A 142 2.43 -9.93 -12.11
N GLN A 143 1.72 -8.97 -12.69
CA GLN A 143 0.44 -9.23 -13.34
C GLN A 143 0.62 -10.16 -14.54
N GLU A 144 1.61 -9.90 -15.39
CA GLU A 144 1.94 -10.75 -16.54
C GLU A 144 2.35 -12.17 -16.10
N GLU A 145 3.19 -12.29 -15.07
CA GLU A 145 3.55 -13.58 -14.46
C GLU A 145 2.32 -14.33 -13.92
N GLN A 146 1.38 -13.62 -13.29
CA GLN A 146 0.16 -14.21 -12.76
C GLN A 146 -0.78 -14.69 -13.86
N GLU A 147 -0.97 -13.91 -14.93
CA GLU A 147 -1.85 -14.26 -16.04
C GLU A 147 -1.28 -15.39 -16.91
N LEU A 148 0.03 -15.39 -17.17
CA LEU A 148 0.66 -16.34 -18.09
C LEU A 148 1.11 -17.63 -17.40
N LEU A 149 1.64 -17.53 -16.18
CA LEU A 149 2.26 -18.66 -15.48
C LEU A 149 1.40 -19.17 -14.32
N ASN A 150 0.25 -18.53 -14.06
CA ASN A 150 -0.57 -18.78 -12.87
C ASN A 150 0.26 -18.73 -11.58
N PHE A 151 1.28 -17.86 -11.57
CA PHE A 151 2.23 -17.68 -10.48
C PHE A 151 1.71 -16.62 -9.50
N HIS A 152 1.64 -16.93 -8.20
CA HIS A 152 1.33 -15.92 -7.18
C HIS A 152 2.63 -15.40 -6.53
N PRO A 153 2.81 -14.08 -6.34
CA PRO A 153 4.02 -13.51 -5.71
C PRO A 153 4.35 -14.11 -4.33
N TRP A 154 3.32 -14.51 -3.58
CA TRP A 154 3.46 -15.16 -2.26
C TRP A 154 3.82 -16.65 -2.32
N ASP A 155 3.74 -17.31 -3.48
CA ASP A 155 4.08 -18.74 -3.61
C ASP A 155 5.58 -19.01 -3.39
N ARG A 156 6.43 -17.99 -3.57
CA ARG A 156 7.88 -18.05 -3.30
C ARG A 156 8.23 -18.05 -1.81
N ARG A 157 7.33 -17.56 -0.94
CA ARG A 157 7.61 -17.38 0.49
C ARG A 157 6.77 -18.38 1.29
N LEU A 158 7.43 -19.27 2.02
CA LEU A 158 6.76 -19.99 3.11
C LEU A 158 6.22 -18.92 4.07
N TYR A 159 4.89 -18.83 4.17
CA TYR A 159 4.13 -17.89 5.00
C TYR A 159 4.89 -17.43 6.25
N SER A 160 5.29 -16.16 6.27
CA SER A 160 5.79 -15.47 7.46
C SER A 160 4.73 -14.46 7.92
N GLY A 161 3.55 -14.95 8.29
CA GLY A 161 2.54 -14.13 8.94
C GLY A 161 2.96 -13.72 10.37
N PRO A 162 2.31 -12.70 10.95
CA PRO A 162 2.54 -12.33 12.34
C PRO A 162 2.21 -13.50 13.30
N THR A 163 2.77 -13.43 14.51
CA THR A 163 2.72 -14.41 15.61
C THR A 163 1.32 -14.72 16.16
N THR A 164 0.24 -14.31 15.50
CA THR A 164 -1.15 -14.44 15.99
C THR A 164 -1.82 -15.77 15.62
N GLY A 165 -1.15 -16.69 14.92
CA GLY A 165 -1.56 -18.10 14.85
C GLY A 165 -2.91 -18.41 14.17
N PHE A 166 -3.64 -17.40 13.70
CA PHE A 166 -4.81 -17.57 12.86
C PHE A 166 -4.41 -17.21 11.44
N GLY A 167 -3.95 -18.22 10.70
CA GLY A 167 -3.66 -18.10 9.29
C GLY A 167 -4.82 -17.44 8.55
N GLU A 168 -4.50 -16.41 7.77
CA GLU A 168 -5.46 -15.76 6.89
C GLU A 168 -6.01 -16.81 5.93
N THR A 169 -7.33 -17.01 5.94
CA THR A 169 -8.02 -18.04 5.14
C THR A 169 -8.21 -17.63 3.67
N THR A 170 -7.59 -16.53 3.26
CA THR A 170 -7.76 -15.93 1.94
C THR A 170 -6.40 -15.60 1.33
N PRO A 171 -6.06 -16.17 0.15
CA PRO A 171 -4.79 -15.88 -0.54
C PRO A 171 -4.60 -14.41 -0.96
N ASN A 172 -5.64 -13.58 -0.89
CA ASN A 172 -5.71 -12.24 -1.49
C ASN A 172 -6.21 -11.15 -0.51
N SER A 173 -6.09 -11.33 0.81
CA SER A 173 -6.53 -10.31 1.79
C SER A 173 -5.38 -9.51 2.38
N THR A 174 -4.53 -8.90 1.56
CA THR A 174 -3.80 -7.73 2.03
C THR A 174 -4.73 -6.52 1.93
N PHE A 175 -5.49 -6.28 3.00
CA PHE A 175 -5.86 -4.90 3.30
C PHE A 175 -4.53 -4.20 3.59
N SER A 176 -4.04 -3.41 2.64
CA SER A 176 -3.03 -2.39 2.93
C SER A 176 -3.66 -1.42 3.94
N CYS A 177 -3.51 -1.75 5.22
CA CYS A 177 -3.72 -0.78 6.28
C CYS A 177 -2.49 0.11 6.30
N TRP A 178 -2.73 1.37 5.95
CA TRP A 178 -1.87 2.51 6.28
C TRP A 178 -1.55 2.55 7.77
#